data_AF-A0A3A8LGH9-F1
#
_entry.id   AF-A0A3A8LGH9-F1
#
_cell.length_a   1.000
_cell.length_b   1.000
_cell.length_c   1.000
_cell.angle_alpha   90.00
_cell.angle_beta   90.00
_cell.angle_gamma   90.00
#
_symmetry.space_group_name_H-M   'P 1'
#
loop_
_entity.id
_entity.type
_entity.pdbx_description
1 polymer ?
#
loop_
_entity_poly.entity_id
_entity_poly.type
_entity_poly.pdbx_seq_one_letter_code
_entity_poly.pdbx_strand_id
1 'polypeptide(L)' 'MRQHRANRQEYFRELDKLKGAAEPTPPPSARPAPDGHCHCGAPLLRGKDGLFCGWGLHDG' A
#
# COMPACT_ATOMS: atom_id res chain seq x y z
N MET A 1 -7.16 -35.37 -1.22
CA MET A 1 -6.84 -34.00 -0.73
C MET A 1 -6.03 -33.12 -1.70
N ARG A 2 -5.26 -33.64 -2.67
CA ARG A 2 -4.50 -32.79 -3.63
C ARG A 2 -5.35 -32.19 -4.77
N GLN A 3 -6.38 -32.91 -5.22
CA GLN A 3 -7.17 -32.54 -6.40
C GLN A 3 -8.08 -31.32 -6.19
N HIS A 4 -8.63 -31.17 -4.98
CA HIS A 4 -9.43 -29.98 -4.62
C HIS A 4 -8.61 -28.69 -4.65
N ARG A 5 -7.31 -28.74 -4.31
CA ARG A 5 -6.44 -27.56 -4.31
C ARG A 5 -6.12 -27.10 -5.74
N ALA A 6 -5.88 -28.04 -6.65
CA ALA A 6 -5.64 -27.76 -8.07
C ALA A 6 -6.88 -27.14 -8.74
N ASN A 7 -8.06 -27.72 -8.51
CA ASN A 7 -9.33 -27.20 -9.03
C ASN A 7 -9.63 -25.77 -8.54
N ARG A 8 -9.35 -25.50 -7.26
CA ARG A 8 -9.54 -24.16 -6.69
C ARG A 8 -8.61 -23.11 -7.32
N GLN A 9 -7.36 -23.46 -7.63
CA GLN A 9 -6.43 -22.54 -8.28
C GLN A 9 -6.84 -22.22 -9.73
N GLU A 10 -7.29 -23.22 -10.49
CA GLU A 10 -7.79 -23.00 -11.85
C GLU A 10 -9.04 -22.12 -11.86
N TYR A 11 -9.98 -22.37 -10.93
CA TYR A 11 -11.18 -21.55 -10.77
C TYR A 11 -10.87 -20.07 -10.53
N PHE A 12 -9.95 -19.77 -9.60
CA PHE A 12 -9.56 -18.38 -9.34
C PHE A 12 -8.83 -17.73 -10.52
N ARG A 13 -8.03 -18.50 -11.26
CA ARG A 13 -7.32 -18.01 -12.44
C ARG A 13 -8.28 -17.65 -13.58
N GLU A 14 -9.31 -18.45 -13.80
CA GLU A 14 -10.37 -18.16 -14.79
C GLU A 14 -11.21 -16.95 -14.37
N LEU A 15 -11.53 -16.81 -13.08
CA LEU A 15 -12.20 -15.63 -12.54
C LEU A 15 -11.39 -14.35 -12.72
N ASP A 16 -10.07 -14.41 -12.54
CA ASP A 16 -9.18 -13.26 -12.69
C ASP A 16 -9.15 -12.75 -14.15
N LYS A 17 -9.12 -13.69 -15.12
CA LYS A 17 -9.26 -13.38 -16.55
C LYS A 17 -10.61 -12.74 -16.88
N LEU A 18 -11.70 -13.28 -16.34
CA LEU A 18 -13.06 -12.76 -16.56
C LEU A 18 -13.27 -11.38 -15.96
N LYS A 19 -12.63 -11.10 -14.82
CA LYS A 19 -12.69 -9.79 -14.17
C LYS A 19 -11.89 -8.72 -14.90
N GLY A 20 -11.11 -9.09 -15.91
CA GLY A 20 -10.20 -8.17 -16.60
C GLY A 20 -9.24 -7.51 -15.62
N ALA A 21 -8.79 -8.26 -14.60
CA ALA A 21 -7.88 -7.74 -13.59
C ALA A 21 -6.62 -7.23 -14.29
N ALA A 22 -6.52 -5.92 -14.41
CA ALA A 22 -5.32 -5.26 -14.90
C ALA A 22 -4.16 -5.70 -14.02
N GLU A 23 -2.99 -5.90 -14.64
CA GLU A 23 -1.74 -6.18 -13.95
C GLU A 23 -1.62 -5.25 -12.73
N PRO A 24 -1.32 -5.78 -11.52
CA PRO A 24 -1.28 -4.95 -10.33
C PRO A 24 -0.22 -3.87 -10.55
N THR A 25 -0.68 -2.65 -10.82
CA THR A 25 0.23 -1.53 -10.96
C THR A 25 0.94 -1.37 -9.61
N PRO A 26 2.28 -1.29 -9.60
CA PRO A 26 3.00 -1.06 -8.36
C PRO A 26 2.41 0.19 -7.68
N PRO A 27 2.33 0.21 -6.34
CA PRO A 27 1.86 1.39 -5.64
C PRO A 27 2.70 2.58 -6.09
N PRO A 28 2.10 3.77 -6.26
CA PRO A 28 2.86 4.96 -6.63
C PRO A 28 4.00 5.16 -5.62
N SER A 29 5.15 5.64 -6.09
CA SER A 29 6.23 6.01 -5.19
C SER A 29 5.71 6.99 -4.14
N ALA A 30 6.08 6.74 -2.87
CA ALA A 30 5.74 7.66 -1.79
C ALA A 30 6.26 9.05 -2.19
N ARG A 31 5.34 10.01 -2.29
CA ARG A 31 5.73 11.39 -2.55
C ARG A 31 6.51 11.88 -1.32
N PRO A 32 7.55 12.69 -1.48
CA PRO A 32 8.13 13.37 -0.33
C PRO A 32 7.04 14.21 0.35
N ALA A 33 7.05 14.23 1.67
CA ALA A 33 6.12 15.02 2.46
C ALA A 33 6.23 16.52 2.07
N PRO A 34 5.10 17.22 1.83
CA PRO A 34 5.10 18.58 1.32
C PRO A 34 5.69 19.56 2.35
N ASP A 35 6.64 20.41 1.96
CA ASP A 35 7.12 21.61 2.66
C ASP A 35 6.91 21.65 4.20
N GLY A 36 7.58 20.74 4.91
CA GLY A 36 7.56 20.72 6.38
C GLY A 36 6.26 20.22 7.02
N HIS A 37 5.36 19.61 6.25
CA HIS A 37 4.10 19.01 6.68
C HIS A 37 4.04 17.55 6.23
N CYS A 38 3.45 16.69 7.05
CA CYS A 38 3.20 15.32 6.68
C CYS A 38 2.02 15.23 5.70
N HIS A 39 1.85 14.09 5.04
CA HIS A 39 0.75 13.86 4.09
C HIS A 39 -0.65 14.01 4.70
N CYS A 40 -0.79 13.91 6.02
CA CYS A 40 -2.03 14.18 6.74
C CYS A 40 -2.31 15.68 6.99
N GLY A 41 -1.37 16.57 6.66
CA GLY A 41 -1.44 18.01 6.90
C GLY A 41 -0.86 18.46 8.25
N ALA A 42 -0.46 17.55 9.13
CA ALA A 42 0.21 17.90 10.37
C ALA A 42 1.61 18.50 10.11
N PRO A 43 2.11 19.42 10.95
CA PRO A 43 3.51 19.85 10.86
C PRO A 43 4.45 18.67 11.13
N LEU A 44 5.55 18.58 10.38
CA LEU A 44 6.63 17.66 10.68
C LEU A 44 7.50 18.24 11.79
N LEU A 45 7.71 17.45 12.84
CA LEU A 45 8.56 17.81 13.97
C LEU A 45 9.88 17.05 13.90
N ARG A 46 10.97 17.70 14.31
CA ARG A 46 12.31 17.07 14.31
C ARG A 46 12.54 16.33 15.63
N GLY A 47 12.67 15.02 15.54
CA GLY A 47 13.03 14.12 16.63
C GLY A 47 14.48 13.64 16.53
N LYS A 48 14.84 12.73 17.44
CA LYS A 48 16.18 12.11 17.49
C LYS A 48 16.48 11.27 16.25
N ASP A 49 15.47 10.54 15.76
CA ASP A 49 15.62 9.56 14.67
C ASP A 49 15.14 10.08 13.31
N GLY A 50 14.74 11.36 13.22
CA GLY A 50 14.27 11.98 11.98
C GLY A 50 13.09 12.90 12.18
N LEU A 51 12.36 13.16 11.09
CA LEU A 51 11.11 13.91 11.13
C LEU A 51 9.96 12.96 11.47
N PHE A 52 9.01 13.41 12.28
CA PHE A 52 7.80 12.65 12.61
C PHE A 52 6.56 13.53 12.53
N CYS A 53 5.40 12.91 12.33
CA CYS A 53 4.12 13.59 12.28
C CYS A 53 3.81 14.28 13.62
N GLY A 54 3.56 15.59 13.61
CA GLY A 54 3.29 16.36 14.83
C GLY A 54 2.01 15.96 15.58
N TRP A 55 1.11 15.21 14.94
CA TRP A 55 -0.07 14.63 15.60
C TRP A 55 0.16 13.21 16.14
N GLY A 56 1.30 12.57 15.84
CA GLY A 56 1.63 11.24 16.35
C GLY A 56 0.70 10.12 15.86
N LEU A 57 -0.07 10.35 14.79
CA LEU A 57 -1.04 9.38 14.26
C LEU A 57 -0.42 8.32 13.35
N HIS A 58 0.77 8.60 12.81
CA HIS A 58 1.55 7.73 11.95
C HIS A 58 3.00 8.21 11.95
N ASP A 59 3.91 7.36 11.50
CA ASP A 59 5.27 7.76 11.20
C ASP A 59 5.26 8.75 10.01
N GLY A 60 6.11 9.79 10.09
CA GLY A 60 6.09 10.96 9.20
C GLY A 60 6.46 10.66 7.76
#